data_AF-A0AAE1GM87-F1
#
_entry.id   AF-A0AAE1GM87-F1
#
_cell.length_a   1.000
_cell.length_b   1.000
_cell.length_c   1.000
_cell.angle_alpha   90.00
_cell.angle_beta   90.00
_cell.angle_gamma   90.00
#
_symmetry.space_group_name_H-M   'P 1'
#
loop_
_entity.id
_entity.type
_entity.pdbx_description
1 polymer ?
#
loop_
_entity_poly.entity_id
_entity_poly.type
_entity_poly.pdbx_seq_one_letter_code
_entity_poly.pdbx_strand_id
1 'polypeptide(L)'
;MPGHMALPTPHQQDTDEYYTDELKMNSLLINNLKIQLYLTHLLIIDQQQKKKRGRKACRWFVRSWIAQREQYGQYHQLLPHLQEHDLDSYRYYLRVDHAIFDEILQRITPRISRQDTN
;
A
#
# COMPACT_ATOMS: atom_id res chain seq x y z
N MET A 1 -59.04 2.78 -60.65
CA MET A 1 -57.85 1.99 -60.99
C MET A 1 -56.67 2.56 -60.21
N PRO A 2 -56.28 1.98 -59.06
CA PRO A 2 -55.19 2.52 -58.26
C PRO A 2 -53.86 2.01 -58.81
N GLY A 3 -52.92 2.92 -59.04
CA GLY A 3 -51.59 2.61 -59.54
C GLY A 3 -50.78 1.85 -58.51
N HIS A 4 -50.20 0.72 -58.93
CA HIS A 4 -49.16 0.03 -58.17
C HIS A 4 -47.90 0.90 -58.16
N MET A 5 -47.69 1.65 -57.08
CA MET A 5 -46.36 2.18 -56.78
C MET A 5 -45.49 1.00 -56.34
N ALA A 6 -44.61 0.54 -57.23
CA ALA A 6 -43.51 -0.32 -56.84
C ALA A 6 -42.57 0.51 -55.94
N LEU A 7 -42.54 0.18 -54.65
CA LEU A 7 -41.51 0.66 -53.74
C LEU A 7 -40.15 0.18 -54.27
N PRO A 8 -39.11 1.04 -54.30
CA PRO A 8 -37.77 0.58 -54.62
C PRO A 8 -37.35 -0.39 -53.50
N THR A 9 -37.12 -1.65 -53.87
CA THR A 9 -36.51 -2.62 -52.95
C THR A 9 -35.03 -2.26 -52.81
N PRO A 10 -34.50 -2.17 -51.58
CA PRO A 10 -33.07 -1.92 -51.37
C PRO A 10 -32.26 -3.05 -52.01
N HIS A 11 -31.13 -2.71 -52.63
CA HIS A 11 -30.21 -3.68 -53.21
C HIS A 11 -29.72 -4.65 -52.12
N GLN A 12 -29.84 -5.96 -52.38
CA GLN A 12 -29.48 -7.04 -51.45
C GLN A 12 -27.99 -7.05 -51.04
N GLN A 13 -27.14 -6.26 -51.70
CA GLN A 13 -25.71 -6.14 -51.36
C GLN A 13 -25.47 -5.29 -50.09
N ASP A 14 -26.32 -4.30 -49.82
CA ASP A 14 -26.14 -3.38 -48.68
C ASP A 14 -26.65 -3.97 -47.35
N THR A 15 -27.59 -4.93 -47.41
CA THR A 15 -28.20 -5.56 -46.22
C THR A 15 -27.26 -6.55 -45.54
N ASP A 16 -26.44 -7.26 -46.32
CA ASP A 16 -25.46 -8.20 -45.80
C ASP A 16 -24.28 -7.46 -45.15
N GLU A 17 -23.85 -6.35 -45.75
CA GLU A 17 -22.82 -5.48 -45.17
C GLU A 17 -23.27 -4.90 -43.82
N TYR A 18 -24.50 -4.37 -43.75
CA TYR A 18 -25.11 -3.86 -42.52
C TYR A 18 -25.18 -4.93 -41.40
N TYR A 19 -25.62 -6.16 -41.71
CA TYR A 19 -25.74 -7.23 -40.72
C TYR A 19 -24.37 -7.76 -40.26
N THR A 20 -23.38 -7.82 -41.16
CA THR A 20 -22.02 -8.24 -40.78
C THR A 20 -21.33 -7.24 -39.86
N ASP A 21 -21.57 -5.94 -40.04
CA ASP A 21 -21.01 -4.91 -39.18
C ASP A 21 -21.66 -4.89 -37.79
N GLU A 22 -22.98 -5.07 -37.70
CA GLU A 22 -23.64 -5.25 -36.39
C GLU A 22 -23.12 -6.48 -35.64
N LEU A 23 -22.91 -7.61 -36.32
CA LEU A 23 -22.34 -8.83 -35.71
C LEU A 23 -20.89 -8.63 -35.25
N LYS A 24 -20.06 -7.93 -36.03
CA LYS A 24 -18.69 -7.56 -35.64
C LYS A 24 -18.71 -6.67 -34.40
N MET A 25 -19.59 -5.67 -34.37
CA MET A 25 -19.74 -4.75 -33.24
C MET A 25 -20.20 -5.47 -31.97
N ASN A 26 -21.15 -6.40 -32.08
CA ASN A 26 -21.60 -7.24 -30.97
C ASN A 26 -20.48 -8.16 -30.46
N SER A 27 -19.70 -8.76 -31.36
CA SER A 27 -18.54 -9.58 -31.01
C SER A 27 -17.48 -8.76 -30.24
N LEU A 28 -17.19 -7.54 -30.70
CA LEU A 28 -16.28 -6.61 -30.04
C LEU A 28 -16.78 -6.18 -28.66
N LEU A 29 -18.08 -5.86 -28.54
CA LEU A 29 -18.73 -5.54 -27.26
C LEU A 29 -18.61 -6.70 -26.27
N ILE A 30 -18.89 -7.93 -26.71
CA ILE A 30 -18.76 -9.13 -25.88
C ILE A 30 -17.32 -9.32 -25.40
N ASN A 31 -16.33 -9.09 -26.28
CA ASN A 31 -14.91 -9.21 -25.90
C ASN A 31 -14.50 -8.12 -24.91
N ASN A 32 -14.96 -6.88 -25.08
CA ASN A 32 -14.70 -5.79 -24.14
C ASN A 32 -15.29 -6.08 -22.75
N LEU A 33 -16.50 -6.65 -22.69
CA LEU A 33 -17.13 -7.08 -21.44
C LEU A 33 -16.34 -8.22 -20.77
N LYS A 34 -15.87 -9.21 -21.55
CA LYS A 34 -15.01 -10.29 -21.05
C LYS A 34 -13.69 -9.74 -20.49
N ILE A 35 -13.08 -8.78 -21.17
CA ILE A 35 -11.84 -8.12 -20.71
C ILE A 35 -12.09 -7.37 -19.40
N GLN A 36 -13.18 -6.59 -19.30
CA GLN A 36 -13.54 -5.91 -18.05
C GLN A 36 -13.77 -6.90 -16.90
N LEU A 37 -14.47 -8.01 -17.15
CA LEU A 37 -14.70 -9.04 -16.14
C LEU A 37 -13.37 -9.67 -15.67
N TYR A 38 -12.45 -9.93 -16.59
CA TYR A 38 -11.14 -10.48 -16.26
C TYR A 38 -10.31 -9.50 -15.41
N LEU A 39 -10.26 -8.23 -15.81
CA LEU A 39 -9.54 -7.19 -15.08
C LEU A 39 -10.10 -6.97 -13.66
N THR A 40 -11.42 -6.92 -13.52
CA THR A 40 -12.06 -6.78 -12.20
C THR A 40 -11.75 -7.98 -11.30
N HIS A 41 -11.78 -9.20 -11.83
CA HIS A 41 -11.41 -10.40 -11.10
C HIS A 41 -9.94 -10.37 -10.64
N LEU A 42 -9.01 -9.95 -11.51
CA LEU A 42 -7.60 -9.79 -11.15
C LEU A 42 -7.39 -8.74 -10.05
N LEU A 43 -8.08 -7.60 -10.12
CA LEU A 43 -8.03 -6.57 -9.09
C LEU A 43 -8.53 -7.08 -7.73
N ILE A 44 -9.59 -7.87 -7.72
CA ILE A 44 -10.13 -8.49 -6.50
C ILE A 44 -9.09 -9.46 -5.91
N ILE A 45 -8.44 -10.29 -6.73
CA ILE A 45 -7.38 -11.21 -6.29
C ILE A 45 -6.21 -10.43 -5.68
N ASP A 46 -5.72 -9.38 -6.33
CA ASP A 46 -4.61 -8.56 -5.84
C ASP A 46 -4.95 -7.90 -4.50
N GLN A 47 -6.16 -7.33 -4.35
CA GLN A 47 -6.62 -6.77 -3.08
C GLN A 47 -6.68 -7.82 -1.97
N GLN A 48 -7.15 -9.03 -2.27
CA GLN A 48 -7.17 -10.12 -1.30
C GLN A 48 -5.75 -10.56 -0.91
N GLN A 49 -4.81 -10.61 -1.86
CA GLN A 49 -3.41 -10.92 -1.57
C GLN A 49 -2.76 -9.84 -0.70
N LYS A 50 -2.99 -8.55 -0.97
CA LYS A 50 -2.49 -7.44 -0.14
C LYS A 50 -3.01 -7.52 1.29
N LYS A 51 -4.31 -7.82 1.48
CA LYS A 51 -4.91 -8.06 2.81
C LYS A 51 -4.28 -9.26 3.52
N LYS A 52 -4.01 -10.36 2.81
CA LYS A 52 -3.34 -11.56 3.37
C LYS A 52 -1.87 -11.28 3.72
N ARG A 53 -1.14 -10.53 2.90
CA ARG A 53 0.25 -10.09 3.19
C ARG A 53 0.31 -9.21 4.43
N GLY A 54 -0.64 -8.27 4.59
CA GLY A 54 -0.77 -7.45 5.80
C GLY A 54 -1.09 -8.25 7.07
N ARG A 55 -1.91 -9.30 6.96
CA ARG A 55 -2.21 -10.21 8.10
C ARG A 55 -1.05 -11.15 8.46
N LYS A 56 -0.19 -11.48 7.49
CA LYS A 56 1.05 -12.24 7.69
C LYS A 56 2.23 -11.36 8.13
N ALA A 57 2.11 -10.03 7.98
CA ALA A 57 3.10 -9.08 8.44
C ALA A 57 3.01 -8.96 9.96
N CYS A 58 3.79 -9.82 10.61
CA CYS A 58 4.34 -9.64 11.94
C CYS A 58 3.31 -9.45 13.06
N ARG A 59 3.25 -10.46 13.94
CA ARG A 59 2.88 -10.24 15.33
C ARG A 59 3.89 -9.25 15.91
N TRP A 60 3.56 -7.96 15.87
CA TRP A 60 4.43 -6.89 16.34
C TRP A 60 4.66 -7.08 17.84
N PHE A 61 5.81 -7.65 18.21
CA PHE A 61 6.26 -7.65 19.60
C PHE A 61 6.43 -6.21 20.11
N VAL A 62 6.71 -5.28 19.19
CA VAL A 62 6.84 -3.84 19.45
C VAL A 62 5.50 -3.16 19.19
N ARG A 63 4.94 -2.51 20.20
CA ARG A 63 3.70 -1.73 20.05
C ARG A 63 3.96 -0.51 19.15
N SER A 64 2.93 -0.07 18.41
CA SER A 64 3.03 1.04 17.46
C SER A 64 3.60 2.33 18.08
N TRP A 65 3.20 2.67 19.29
CA TRP A 65 3.71 3.86 20.00
C TRP A 65 5.17 3.73 20.44
N ILE A 66 5.67 2.51 20.70
CA ILE A 66 7.09 2.27 21.00
C ILE A 66 7.94 2.44 19.73
N ALA A 67 7.39 2.11 18.57
CA ALA A 67 8.08 2.30 17.30
C ALA A 67 8.32 3.79 16.99
N GLN A 68 7.53 4.70 17.57
CA GLN A 68 7.67 6.15 17.41
C GLN A 68 8.65 6.79 18.42
N ARG A 69 9.42 5.98 19.17
CA ARG A 69 10.37 6.48 20.20
C ARG A 69 11.45 7.43 19.67
N GLU A 70 11.78 7.35 18.39
CA GLU A 70 12.76 8.27 17.78
C GLU A 70 12.19 9.68 17.65
N GLN A 71 10.88 9.79 17.37
CA GLN A 71 10.19 11.07 17.22
C GLN A 71 9.72 11.65 18.56
N TYR A 72 9.22 10.81 19.47
CA TYR A 72 8.57 11.28 20.71
C TYR A 72 9.24 10.79 22.00
N GLY A 73 10.27 9.95 21.90
CA GLY A 73 10.93 9.41 23.07
C GLY A 73 11.80 10.46 23.77
N GLN A 74 11.77 10.45 25.10
CA GLN A 74 12.56 11.36 25.94
C GLN A 74 14.05 11.34 25.61
N TYR A 75 14.59 10.19 25.19
CA TYR A 75 16.01 10.05 24.87
C TYR A 75 16.41 10.85 23.61
N HIS A 76 15.53 10.90 22.61
CA HIS A 76 15.82 11.59 21.35
C HIS A 76 15.39 13.06 21.40
N GLN A 77 14.40 13.39 22.22
CA GLN A 77 13.89 14.75 22.35
C GLN A 77 14.48 15.47 23.56
N LEU A 78 14.13 15.07 24.78
CA LEU A 78 14.46 15.84 26.00
C LEU A 78 15.94 15.80 26.37
N LEU A 79 16.57 14.61 26.35
CA LEU A 79 17.93 14.46 26.88
C LEU A 79 19.00 15.28 26.15
N PRO A 80 19.01 15.42 24.81
CA PRO A 80 19.97 16.27 24.11
C PRO A 80 19.87 17.75 24.54
N HIS A 81 18.65 18.26 24.72
CA HIS A 81 18.44 19.64 25.16
C HIS A 81 18.93 19.85 26.60
N LEU A 82 18.69 18.88 27.50
CA LEU A 82 19.22 18.96 28.86
C LEU A 82 20.74 18.87 28.88
N GLN A 83 21.33 17.99 28.06
CA GLN A 83 22.78 17.86 27.98
C GLN A 83 23.46 19.15 27.46
N GLU A 84 22.85 19.85 26.51
CA GLU A 84 23.39 21.08 25.92
C GLU A 84 23.19 22.31 26.82
N HIS A 85 22.03 22.42 27.47
CA HIS A 85 21.64 23.65 28.15
C HIS A 85 21.70 23.57 29.68
N ASP A 86 21.55 22.39 30.30
CA ASP A 86 21.46 22.26 31.76
C ASP A 86 21.82 20.84 32.28
N LEU A 87 23.10 20.67 32.61
CA LEU A 87 23.65 19.43 33.16
C LEU A 87 23.11 19.11 34.57
N ASP A 88 22.74 20.11 35.37
CA ASP A 88 22.19 19.87 36.70
C ASP A 88 20.79 19.28 36.57
N SER A 89 19.93 19.85 35.72
CA SER A 89 18.61 19.29 35.41
C SER A 89 18.70 17.91 34.77
N TYR A 90 19.70 17.66 33.91
CA TYR A 90 19.98 16.32 33.38
C TYR A 90 20.22 15.32 34.52
N ARG A 91 21.09 15.66 35.48
CA ARG A 91 21.39 14.82 36.64
C ARG A 91 20.18 14.62 37.55
N TYR A 92 19.36 15.64 37.77
CA TYR A 92 18.13 15.49 38.56
C TYR A 92 17.11 14.59 37.88
N TYR A 93 16.99 14.70 36.55
CA TYR A 93 16.04 13.91 35.76
C TYR A 93 16.43 12.43 35.68
N LEU A 94 17.68 12.12 35.32
CA LEU A 94 18.16 10.74 35.20
C LEU A 94 18.66 10.14 36.51
N ARG A 95 18.88 10.96 37.54
CA ARG A 95 19.54 10.60 38.82
C ARG A 95 20.96 10.06 38.62
N VAL A 96 21.56 10.35 37.47
CA VAL A 96 22.88 9.87 37.05
C VAL A 96 23.54 11.00 36.26
N ASP A 97 24.83 11.17 36.47
CA ASP A 97 25.62 12.13 35.72
C ASP A 97 25.81 11.68 34.27
N HIS A 98 25.94 12.61 33.33
CA HIS A 98 26.07 12.29 31.90
C HIS A 98 27.26 11.35 31.63
N ALA A 99 28.40 11.59 32.26
CA ALA A 99 29.59 10.75 32.08
C ALA A 99 29.37 9.30 32.57
N ILE A 100 28.65 9.13 33.68
CA ILE A 100 28.34 7.80 34.23
C ILE A 100 27.32 7.08 33.34
N PHE A 101 26.34 7.81 32.82
CA PHE A 101 25.38 7.26 31.87
C PHE A 101 26.08 6.71 30.62
N ASP A 102 27.02 7.46 30.06
CA ASP A 102 27.79 7.03 28.88
C ASP A 102 28.67 5.82 29.18
N GLU A 103 29.32 5.77 30.35
CA GLU A 103 30.08 4.59 30.77
C GLU A 103 29.20 3.33 30.85
N ILE A 104 28.00 3.46 31.44
CA ILE A 104 27.02 2.38 31.53
C ILE A 104 26.59 1.96 30.12
N LEU A 105 26.28 2.91 29.25
CA LEU A 105 25.86 2.66 27.88
C LEU A 105 26.93 1.89 27.10
N GLN A 106 28.20 2.31 27.19
CA GLN A 106 29.33 1.63 26.55
C GLN A 106 29.51 0.19 27.03
N ARG A 107 29.30 -0.08 28.33
CA ARG A 107 29.42 -1.43 28.90
C ARG A 107 28.25 -2.34 28.54
N ILE A 108 27.03 -1.79 28.48
CA ILE A 108 25.82 -2.57 28.24
C ILE A 108 25.60 -2.84 26.75
N THR A 109 25.87 -1.86 25.88
CA THR A 109 25.66 -1.97 24.43
C THR A 109 26.17 -3.29 23.82
N PRO A 110 27.42 -3.74 24.04
CA PRO A 110 27.89 -4.99 23.44
C PRO A 110 27.18 -6.24 23.97
N ARG A 111 26.57 -6.17 25.16
CA ARG A 111 25.85 -7.30 25.80
C ARG A 111 24.38 -7.38 25.38
N ILE A 112 23.76 -6.25 25.06
CA ILE A 112 22.35 -6.18 24.63
C ILE A 112 22.21 -6.06 23.12
N SER A 113 23.30 -5.75 22.41
CA SER A 113 23.31 -5.74 20.96
C SER A 113 22.98 -7.14 20.45
N ARG A 114 22.12 -7.19 19.44
CA ARG A 114 21.75 -8.43 18.78
C ARG A 114 23.01 -9.10 18.22
N GLN A 115 23.26 -10.33 18.63
CA GLN A 115 24.28 -11.19 18.03
C GLN A 115 23.59 -12.12 17.04
N ASP A 116 23.90 -11.97 15.75
CA ASP A 116 23.47 -12.93 14.73
C ASP A 116 24.36 -14.17 14.86
N THR A 117 23.87 -15.17 15.61
CA THR A 117 24.49 -16.49 15.68
C THR A 117 24.00 -17.28 14.46
N ASN A 118 24.79 -17.31 13.38
CA ASN A 118 24.59 -18.18 12.22
C ASN A 118 25.11 -19.59 12.48
#